data_AF-A0A0Q1BZG3-F1
#
_entry.id   AF-A0A0Q1BZG3-F1
#
_cell.length_a   1.000
_cell.length_b   1.000
_cell.length_c   1.000
_cell.angle_alpha   90.00
_cell.angle_beta   90.00
_cell.angle_gamma   90.00
#
_symmetry.space_group_name_H-M   'P 1'
#
loop_
_entity.id
_entity.type
_entity.pdbx_description
1 polymer ?
#
loop_
_entity_poly.entity_id
_entity_poly.type
_entity_poly.pdbx_seq_one_letter_code
_entity_poly.pdbx_strand_id
1 'polypeptide(L)' 'MKRVLFYISTGIAIVVLFNIADILITDLNRLTDYGYGYLVGKIILLITSIGIAVLTRKRKNEKHSLQQKP' A
#
# COMPACT_ATOMS: atom_id res chain seq x y z
N MET A 1 4.23 10.84 15.05
CA MET A 1 2.98 10.18 14.57
C MET A 1 2.97 9.87 13.07
N LYS A 2 3.33 10.80 12.15
CA LYS A 2 3.32 10.54 10.69
C LYS A 2 4.27 9.42 10.22
N ARG A 3 5.40 9.22 10.92
CA ARG A 3 6.34 8.12 10.65
C ARG A 3 5.77 6.76 11.07
N VAL A 4 5.07 6.71 12.20
CA VAL A 4 4.41 5.49 12.72
C VAL A 4 3.30 5.06 11.77
N LEU A 5 2.46 6.00 11.30
CA LEU A 5 1.44 5.73 10.28
C LEU A 5 2.04 5.17 8.98
N PHE A 6 3.21 5.68 8.56
CA PHE A 6 3.92 5.14 7.39
C PHE A 6 4.35 3.69 7.64
N TYR A 7 5.04 3.40 8.74
CA TYR A 7 5.50 2.04 9.05
C TYR A 7 4.33 1.05 9.21
N ILE A 8 3.23 1.45 9.85
CA ILE A 8 2.02 0.63 9.97
C ILE A 8 1.41 0.37 8.58
N SER A 9 1.27 1.41 7.75
CA SER A 9 0.74 1.24 6.39
C SER A 9 1.62 0.32 5.53
N THR A 10 2.94 0.40 5.68
CA THR A 10 3.88 -0.47 4.98
C THR A 10 3.78 -1.91 5.47
N GLY A 11 3.64 -2.14 6.78
CA GLY A 11 3.43 -3.48 7.32
C GLY A 11 2.14 -4.12 6.80
N ILE A 12 1.03 -3.38 6.83
CA ILE A 12 -0.26 -3.83 6.27
C ILE A 12 -0.13 -4.15 4.78
N ALA A 13 0.56 -3.30 4.01
CA ALA A 13 0.78 -3.53 2.59
C ALA A 13 1.53 -4.84 2.32
N ILE A 14 2.57 -5.16 3.10
CA ILE A 14 3.34 -6.41 2.96
C ILE A 14 2.46 -7.63 3.26
N VAL A 15 1.66 -7.60 4.34
CA VAL A 15 0.73 -8.69 4.70
C VAL A 15 -0.32 -8.92 3.60
N VAL A 16 -0.88 -7.83 3.05
CA VAL A 16 -1.84 -7.90 1.94
C VAL A 16 -1.17 -8.46 0.69
N LEU A 17 0.09 -8.10 0.41
CA LEU A 17 0.85 -8.62 -0.73
C LEU A 17 1.04 -10.14 -0.66
N PHE A 18 1.45 -10.68 0.50
CA PHE A 18 1.59 -12.12 0.68
C PHE A 18 0.27 -12.86 0.50
N ASN A 19 -0.82 -12.30 1.01
CA ASN A 19 -2.16 -12.85 0.80
C ASN A 19 -2.57 -12.86 -0.68
N ILE A 20 -2.28 -11.79 -1.42
CA ILE A 20 -2.55 -11.72 -2.86
C ILE A 20 -1.70 -12.75 -3.60
N ALA A 21 -0.42 -12.85 -3.28
CA ALA A 21 0.51 -13.78 -3.91
C ALA A 21 0.11 -15.24 -3.67
N ASP A 22 -0.32 -15.59 -2.46
CA ASP A 22 -0.81 -16.93 -2.12
C ASP A 22 -2.09 -17.26 -2.88
N ILE A 23 -3.04 -16.31 -2.96
CA ILE A 23 -4.25 -16.49 -3.79
C ILE A 23 -3.88 -16.67 -5.27
N LEU A 24 -2.91 -15.89 -5.77
CA LEU A 24 -2.48 -15.99 -7.17
C LEU A 24 -1.76 -17.30 -7.48
N ILE A 25 -0.98 -17.86 -6.57
CA ILE A 25 -0.17 -19.04 -6.85
C ILE A 25 -0.95 -20.32 -6.56
N THR A 26 -1.71 -20.32 -5.47
CA THR A 26 -2.29 -21.54 -4.87
C THR A 26 -3.77 -21.70 -5.22
N ASP A 27 -4.51 -20.59 -5.31
CA ASP A 27 -5.97 -20.59 -5.46
C ASP A 27 -6.49 -20.04 -6.81
N LEU A 28 -5.63 -19.68 -7.77
CA LEU A 28 -6.07 -19.26 -9.11
C LEU A 28 -7.00 -20.27 -9.78
N ASN A 29 -6.72 -21.57 -9.58
CA ASN A 29 -7.52 -22.66 -10.14
C ASN A 29 -8.86 -22.88 -9.40
N ARG A 30 -9.03 -22.28 -8.22
CA ARG A 30 -10.24 -22.34 -7.37
C ARG A 30 -10.96 -20.99 -7.29
N LEU A 31 -10.48 -19.98 -8.00
CA LEU A 31 -11.00 -18.63 -7.93
C LEU A 31 -12.36 -18.55 -8.64
N THR A 32 -13.42 -18.59 -7.84
CA THR A 32 -14.78 -18.30 -8.30
C THR A 32 -14.90 -16.80 -8.66
N ASP A 33 -15.95 -16.40 -9.37
CA ASP A 33 -16.20 -14.98 -9.70
C ASP A 33 -16.16 -14.06 -8.46
N TYR A 34 -16.60 -14.56 -7.30
CA TYR A 34 -16.48 -13.85 -6.02
C TYR A 34 -15.03 -13.73 -5.52
N GLY A 35 -14.20 -14.74 -5.77
CA GLY A 35 -12.76 -14.74 -5.45
C GLY A 35 -11.99 -13.68 -6.24
N TYR A 36 -12.35 -13.47 -7.51
CA TYR A 36 -11.80 -12.36 -8.30
C TYR A 36 -12.21 -10.99 -7.74
N GLY A 37 -13.47 -10.82 -7.32
CA GLY A 37 -13.93 -9.59 -6.67
C GLY A 37 -13.18 -9.28 -5.37
N TYR A 38 -12.93 -10.30 -4.54
CA TYR A 38 -12.12 -10.18 -3.33
C TYR A 38 -10.66 -9.80 -3.61
N LEU A 39 -10.07 -10.42 -4.64
CA LEU A 39 -8.70 -10.12 -5.08
C LEU A 39 -8.57 -8.67 -5.57
N VAL A 40 -9.52 -8.23 -6.40
CA VAL A 40 -9.59 -6.84 -6.89
C VAL A 40 -9.74 -5.86 -5.72
N GLY A 41 -10.58 -6.16 -4.73
CA GLY A 41 -10.72 -5.36 -3.51
C GLY A 41 -9.40 -5.22 -2.74
N LYS A 42 -8.63 -6.29 -2.61
CA LYS A 42 -7.29 -6.26 -1.98
C LYS A 42 -6.30 -5.42 -2.79
N ILE A 43 -6.32 -5.51 -4.13
CA ILE A 43 -5.47 -4.71 -5.01
C ILE A 43 -5.78 -3.22 -4.88
N ILE A 44 -7.06 -2.84 -4.87
CA ILE A 44 -7.49 -1.44 -4.68
C ILE A 44 -7.01 -0.92 -3.33
N LEU A 45 -7.20 -1.70 -2.26
CA LEU A 45 -6.76 -1.34 -0.91
C LEU A 45 -5.23 -1.14 -0.83
N LEU A 46 -4.47 -1.97 -1.54
CA LEU A 46 -3.01 -1.87 -1.65
C LEU A 46 -2.61 -0.57 -2.36
N ILE A 47 -3.22 -0.27 -3.51
CA ILE A 47 -2.95 0.96 -4.28
C ILE A 47 -3.27 2.20 -3.45
N THR A 48 -4.42 2.23 -2.78
CA THR A 48 -4.80 3.36 -1.92
C THR A 48 -3.82 3.54 -0.76
N SER A 49 -3.41 2.45 -0.10
CA SER A 49 -2.43 2.51 1.00
C SER A 49 -1.07 3.03 0.53
N ILE A 50 -0.59 2.56 -0.63
CA ILE A 50 0.65 3.04 -1.24
C ILE A 50 0.52 4.53 -1.63
N GLY A 51 -0.60 4.93 -2.22
CA GLY A 51 -0.87 6.33 -2.59
C GLY A 51 -0.79 7.25 -1.38
N ILE A 52 -1.44 6.88 -0.27
CA ILE A 52 -1.39 7.64 0.99
C ILE A 52 0.04 7.69 1.54
N ALA A 53 0.78 6.57 1.50
CA ALA A 53 2.17 6.50 1.97
C ALA A 53 3.10 7.40 1.16
N VAL A 54 2.96 7.43 -0.17
CA VAL A 54 3.76 8.27 -1.08
C VAL A 54 3.43 9.75 -0.91
N LEU A 55 2.15 10.12 -0.84
CA LEU A 55 1.71 11.50 -0.60
C LEU A 55 2.19 12.02 0.77
N THR A 56 2.21 11.16 1.78
CA THR A 56 2.72 11.50 3.12
C THR A 56 4.24 11.74 3.10
N ARG A 57 5.00 11.02 2.27
CA ARG A 57 6.45 11.17 2.13
C ARG A 57 6.84 12.49 1.42
N LYS A 58 6.09 12.92 0.41
CA LYS A 58 6.40 14.11 -0.40
C LYS A 58 6.49 15.40 0.43
N ARG A 59 5.60 15.58 1.42
CA ARG A 59 5.58 16.78 2.27
C ARG A 59 6.79 16.94 3.21
N LYS A 60 7.64 15.92 3.38
CA LYS A 60 8.83 16.01 4.24
C LYS A 60 10.01 16.69 3.52
N ASN A 61 10.07 16.61 2.19
CA ASN A 61 11.20 17.15 1.42
C ASN A 61 11.08 18.65 1.09
N GLU A 62 9.86 19.20 0.98
CA GLU A 62 9.66 20.64 0.70
C GLU A 62 10.06 21.55 1.86
N LYS A 63 10.05 21.05 3.10
CA LYS A 63 10.47 21.87 4.26
C LYS A 63 11.98 22.11 4.31
N HIS A 64 12.76 21.31 3.59
CA HIS A 64 14.23 21.43 3.59
C HIS A 64 14.74 22.42 2.53
N SER A 65 13.93 22.75 1.52
CA SER A 65 14.29 23.68 0.44
C SER A 65 13.87 25.14 0.70
N LEU A 66 13.00 25.40 1.69
CA LEU A 66 12.59 26.76 2.08
C LEU A 66 13.41 27.36 3.23
N GLN A 67 14.29 26.59 3.87
CA GLN A 67 15.24 27.08 4.89
C GLN A 67 16.64 27.38 4.33
N GLN A 68 16.87 27.07 3.05
CA GLN A 68 18.08 27.44 2.30
C GLN A 68 17.71 28.46 1.23
N LYS A 69 17.17 29.60 1.66
CA LYS A 69 17.20 30.81 0.83
C LYS A 69 18.07 31.81 1.60
N PRO A 70 19.27 32.15 1.09
CA PRO A 70 20.14 33.14 1.74
C PRO A 70 19.46 34.51 1.78
#